data_AF-A0A1R3L109-F1
#
_entry.id   AF-A0A1R3L109-F1
#
_cell.length_a   1.000
_cell.length_b   1.000
_cell.length_c   1.000
_cell.angle_alpha   90.00
_cell.angle_beta   90.00
_cell.angle_gamma   90.00
#
_symmetry.space_group_name_H-M   'P 1'
#
loop_
_entity.id
_entity.type
_entity.pdbx_description
1 polymer ?
#
loop_
_entity_poly.entity_id
_entity_poly.type
_entity_poly.pdbx_seq_one_letter_code
_entity_poly.pdbx_strand_id
1 'polypeptide(L)' 'MYRTNWGIGHGLKDILEAHKGPFTGQGHKGLYEILTTSWHAQLSLNLAMLGSLTIVVAHHMYSMPPYPYLATDY' A
#
# COMPACT_ATOMS: atom_id res chain seq x y z
N MET A 1 -11.36 0.19 11.17
CA MET A 1 -9.92 0.06 11.49
C MET A 1 -9.31 1.40 11.87
N TYR A 2 -9.41 2.42 11.00
CA TYR A 2 -8.88 3.76 11.28
C TYR A 2 -9.87 4.64 12.03
N ARG A 3 -9.36 5.45 12.96
CA ARG A 3 -10.16 6.37 13.79
C ARG A 3 -10.61 7.56 12.96
N THR A 4 -11.90 7.90 13.09
CA THR A 4 -12.52 9.10 12.50
C THR A 4 -13.24 9.89 13.60
N ASN A 5 -14.16 10.79 13.21
CA ASN A 5 -14.87 11.68 14.14
C ASN A 5 -15.70 10.94 15.21
N TRP A 6 -15.99 9.65 15.03
CA TRP A 6 -16.77 8.84 15.97
C TRP A 6 -15.94 8.10 17.02
N GLY A 7 -14.69 8.51 17.24
CA GLY A 7 -13.86 8.10 18.39
C GLY A 7 -13.35 6.64 18.39
N ILE A 8 -13.94 5.76 17.58
CA ILE A 8 -13.61 4.33 17.51
C ILE A 8 -12.63 4.08 16.36
N GLY A 9 -11.54 3.37 16.64
CA GLY A 9 -10.51 2.97 15.66
C GLY A 9 -9.10 3.39 16.05
N HIS A 10 -8.13 3.17 15.16
CA HIS A 10 -6.72 3.48 15.37
C HIS A 10 -6.27 4.74 14.60
N GLY A 11 -5.47 5.59 15.26
CA GLY A 11 -4.74 6.64 14.56
C GLY A 11 -3.58 6.06 13.77
N LEU A 12 -3.45 6.42 12.49
CA LEU A 12 -2.33 5.97 11.64
C LEU A 12 -0.98 6.39 12.22
N LYS A 13 -0.89 7.64 12.70
CA LYS A 13 0.30 8.15 13.37
C LYS A 13 0.64 7.35 14.63
N ASP A 14 -0.36 7.07 15.46
CA ASP A 14 -0.18 6.31 16.70
C ASP A 14 0.30 4.88 16.44
N ILE A 15 -0.26 4.21 15.42
CA ILE A 15 0.19 2.88 15.00
C ILE A 15 1.65 2.94 14.55
N LEU A 16 2.01 3.91 13.70
CA LEU A 16 3.38 4.02 13.17
C LEU A 16 4.37 4.28 14.31
N GLU A 17 4.11 5.25 15.18
CA GLU A 17 5.02 5.59 16.27
C GLU A 17 5.14 4.50 17.34
N ALA A 18 4.12 3.66 17.53
CA ALA A 18 4.17 2.52 18.44
C ALA A 18 5.12 1.41 17.96
N HIS A 19 5.42 1.33 16.65
CA HIS A 19 6.30 0.31 16.10
C HIS A 19 7.77 0.74 16.16
N LYS A 20 8.43 0.43 17.29
CA LYS A 20 9.87 0.62 17.51
C LYS A 20 10.49 -0.67 18.01
N GLY A 21 11.67 -1.01 17.49
CA GLY A 21 12.41 -2.22 17.87
C GLY A 21 13.79 -1.91 18.42
N PRO A 22 14.43 -2.87 19.11
CA PRO A 22 15.74 -2.68 19.72
C PRO A 22 16.84 -2.36 18.70
N PHE A 23 16.66 -2.74 17.44
CA PHE A 23 17.63 -2.52 16.35
C PHE A 23 17.28 -1.35 15.42
N THR A 24 16.08 -0.76 15.52
CA THR A 24 15.58 0.24 14.56
C THR A 24 15.49 1.66 15.13
N GLY A 25 16.04 1.89 16.32
CA GLY A 25 16.12 3.21 16.94
C GLY A 25 14.75 3.85 17.15
N GLN A 26 14.45 4.93 16.42
CA GLN A 26 13.17 5.64 16.51
C GLN A 26 12.04 4.98 15.69
N GLY A 27 12.30 3.86 15.00
CA GLY A 27 11.30 3.12 14.23
C GLY A 27 10.67 3.98 13.14
N HIS A 28 9.34 3.93 13.02
CA HIS A 28 8.57 4.65 11.98
C HIS A 28 8.25 6.12 12.31
N LYS A 29 8.93 6.74 13.28
CA LYS A 29 8.73 8.15 13.61
C LYS A 29 9.02 9.04 12.39
N GLY A 30 8.09 9.94 12.04
CA GLY A 30 8.24 10.85 10.90
C GLY A 30 7.68 10.31 9.57
N LEU A 31 7.36 9.01 9.46
CA LEU A 31 6.79 8.46 8.23
C LEU A 31 5.40 9.01 7.92
N TYR A 32 4.57 9.20 8.96
CA TYR A 32 3.25 9.80 8.79
C TYR A 32 3.37 11.22 8.22
N GLU A 33 4.30 12.01 8.73
CA GLU A 33 4.57 13.37 8.27
C GLU A 33 5.08 13.39 6.83
N ILE A 34 6.05 12.54 6.47
CA ILE A 34 6.58 12.46 5.10
C ILE A 34 5.48 12.08 4.12
N LEU A 35 4.69 11.06 4.43
CA LEU A 35 3.63 10.57 3.54
C LEU A 35 2.44 11.52 3.46
N THR A 36 2.16 12.35 4.47
CA THR A 36 1.04 13.31 4.42
C THR A 36 1.42 14.67 3.86
N THR A 37 2.70 15.04 3.87
CA THR A 37 3.17 16.36 3.39
C THR A 37 3.79 16.31 2.00
N SER A 38 4.37 15.18 1.59
CA SER A 38 5.04 15.05 0.29
C SER A 38 4.21 14.27 -0.72
N TRP A 39 3.76 14.96 -1.77
CA TRP A 39 3.12 14.33 -2.93
C TRP A 39 4.03 13.35 -3.66
N HIS A 40 5.32 13.66 -3.75
CA HIS A 40 6.30 12.78 -4.40
C HIS A 40 6.49 11.48 -3.61
N ALA A 41 6.42 11.53 -2.27
CA ALA A 41 6.50 10.33 -1.44
C ALA A 41 5.26 9.45 -1.59
N GLN A 42 4.06 10.04 -1.72
CA GLN A 42 2.86 9.26 -2.03
C GLN A 42 2.91 8.67 -3.44
N LEU A 43 3.31 9.47 -4.43
CA LEU A 43 3.36 9.05 -5.82
C LEU A 43 4.35 7.89 -6.03
N SER A 44 5.53 7.96 -5.43
CA SER A 44 6.55 6.92 -5.58
C SER A 44 6.06 5.57 -5.04
N LEU A 45 5.44 5.55 -3.86
CA LEU A 45 4.88 4.34 -3.27
C LEU A 45 3.71 3.79 -4.08
N ASN A 46 2.80 4.68 -4.53
CA ASN A 46 1.65 4.28 -5.34
C ASN A 46 2.09 3.68 -6.68
N LEU A 47 3.05 4.27 -7.37
CA LEU A 47 3.56 3.74 -8.65
C LEU A 47 4.30 2.41 -8.47
N ALA A 48 5.10 2.26 -7.40
CA ALA A 48 5.78 1.00 -7.13
C ALA A 48 4.80 -0.15 -6.88
N MET A 49 3.75 0.10 -6.08
CA MET A 49 2.73 -0.90 -5.78
C MET A 49 1.82 -1.18 -6.97
N LEU A 50 1.37 -0.14 -7.68
CA LEU A 50 0.50 -0.30 -8.84
C LEU A 50 1.24 -1.01 -9.99
N GLY A 51 2.50 -0.67 -10.26
CA GLY A 51 3.31 -1.37 -11.25
C GLY A 51 3.54 -2.84 -10.89
N SER A 52 3.73 -3.14 -9.60
CA SER A 52 3.82 -4.53 -9.14
C SER A 52 2.48 -5.27 -9.32
N LEU A 53 1.37 -4.60 -9.03
CA LEU A 53 0.03 -5.17 -9.19
C LEU A 53 -0.30 -5.42 -10.67
N THR A 54 0.08 -4.54 -11.60
CA THR A 54 -0.15 -4.78 -13.03
C THR A 54 0.64 -5.98 -13.55
N ILE A 55 1.84 -6.23 -13.03
CA ILE A 55 2.60 -7.45 -13.33
C ILE A 55 1.87 -8.69 -12.82
N VAL A 56 1.34 -8.64 -11.59
CA VAL A 56 0.55 -9.74 -11.03
C VAL A 56 -0.71 -10.00 -11.86
N VAL A 57 -1.41 -8.95 -12.27
CA VAL A 57 -2.59 -9.04 -13.14
C VAL A 57 -2.22 -9.71 -14.47
N ALA A 58 -1.08 -9.40 -15.09
CA ALA A 58 -0.65 -10.05 -16.32
C ALA A 58 -0.47 -11.58 -16.15
N HIS A 59 0.16 -12.01 -15.04
CA HIS A 59 0.29 -13.44 -14.73
C HIS A 59 -1.06 -14.10 -14.48
N HIS A 60 -1.97 -13.41 -13.78
CA HIS A 60 -3.31 -13.92 -13.50
C HIS A 60 -4.13 -14.05 -14.79
N MET A 61 -4.10 -13.06 -15.69
CA MET A 61 -4.91 -13.09 -16.92
C MET A 61 -4.41 -14.14 -17.92
N TYR A 62 -3.10 -14.39 -17.99
CA TYR A 62 -2.56 -15.48 -18.82
C TYR A 62 -3.00 -16.87 -18.32
N SER A 63 -3.01 -17.09 -17.00
CA SER A 63 -3.29 -18.40 -16.41
C SER A 63 -4.75 -18.65 -16.06
N MET A 64 -5.54 -17.59 -15.85
CA MET A 64 -6.95 -17.60 -15.48
C MET A 64 -7.71 -16.61 -16.36
N PRO A 65 -8.04 -16.98 -17.61
CA PRO A 65 -8.71 -16.10 -18.57
C PRO A 65 -10.12 -15.72 -18.04
N PRO A 66 -10.35 -14.44 -17.68
CA PRO A 66 -11.60 -14.05 -17.03
C PRO A 66 -12.74 -13.74 -18.02
N TYR A 67 -12.44 -13.72 -19.33
CA TYR A 67 -13.39 -13.37 -20.38
C TYR A 67 -13.66 -14.55 -21.33
N PRO A 68 -14.90 -14.71 -21.84
CA PRO A 68 -15.22 -15.72 -22.83
C PRO A 68 -14.38 -15.59 -24.09
N TYR A 69 -13.97 -16.72 -24.68
CA TYR A 69 -13.19 -16.84 -25.92
C TYR A 69 -11.75 -16.27 -25.88
N LEU A 70 -11.34 -15.62 -24.79
CA LEU A 70 -9.99 -15.05 -24.62
C LEU A 70 -8.89 -16.12 -24.61
N ALA A 71 -9.18 -17.33 -24.10
CA ALA A 71 -8.19 -18.40 -24.00
C ALA A 71 -7.73 -18.98 -25.36
N THR A 72 -8.49 -18.70 -26.43
CA THR A 72 -8.27 -19.26 -27.77
C THR A 72 -7.90 -18.19 -28.81
N ASP A 73 -7.84 -16.92 -28.41
CA ASP A 73 -7.49 -15.77 -29.25
C ASP A 73 -6.01 -15.40 -28.97
N TYR A 74 -5.11 -15.82 -29.87
CA TYR A 74 -3.65 -15.72 -29.71
C TYR A 74 -3.05 -14.55 -30.49
#